data_AF-A0A3B8LGQ9-F1
#
_entry.id   AF-A0A3B8LGQ9-F1
#
_cell.length_a   1.000
_cell.length_b   1.000
_cell.length_c   1.000
_cell.angle_alpha   90.00
_cell.angle_beta   90.00
_cell.angle_gamma   90.00
#
_symmetry.space_group_name_H-M   'P 1'
#
loop_
_entity.id
_entity.type
_entity.pdbx_description
1 polymer ?
#
loop_
_entity_poly.entity_id
_entity_poly.type
_entity_poly.pdbx_seq_one_letter_code
_entity_poly.pdbx_strand_id
1 'polypeptide(L)' 'PGEAPVVSLRRYPTTHPFARIQGSDNIIAFRTTRYDAQPLIVQGPGAGPEVTAGGVFADLLRLASYLGAPA' A
#
# COMPACT_ATOMS: atom_id res chain seq x y z
N PRO A 1 -7.58 -19.38 10.38
CA PRO A 1 -6.69 -18.86 11.44
C PRO A 1 -5.45 -18.22 10.78
N GLY A 2 -5.45 -16.89 10.68
CA GLY A 2 -4.37 -16.16 10.01
C GLY A 2 -3.06 -16.30 10.78
N GLU A 3 -1.95 -16.48 10.06
CA GLU A 3 -0.61 -16.37 10.64
C GLU A 3 -0.48 -15.08 11.47
N ALA A 4 0.27 -15.15 12.56
CA ALA A 4 0.62 -13.96 13.32
C ALA A 4 1.37 -12.96 12.43
N PRO A 5 1.18 -11.64 12.62
CA PRO A 5 1.96 -10.65 11.90
C PRO A 5 3.46 -10.79 12.23
N VAL A 6 4.30 -10.82 11.20
CA VAL A 6 5.76 -10.98 11.34
C VAL A 6 6.47 -9.89 10.55
N VAL A 7 7.49 -9.29 11.16
CA VAL A 7 8.45 -8.40 10.51
C VAL A 7 9.79 -9.12 10.44
N SER A 8 10.28 -9.37 9.23
CA SER A 8 11.51 -10.13 9.01
C SER A 8 12.11 -9.80 7.65
N LEU A 9 13.43 -9.88 7.54
CA LEU A 9 14.08 -9.93 6.22
C LEU A 9 13.68 -11.23 5.51
N ARG A 10 13.34 -11.13 4.21
CA ARG A 10 13.01 -12.27 3.35
C ARG A 10 13.72 -12.14 2.02
N ARG A 11 14.12 -13.28 1.45
CA ARG A 11 14.73 -13.35 0.12
C ARG A 11 13.65 -13.59 -0.93
N TYR A 12 13.74 -12.88 -2.05
CA TYR A 12 12.85 -13.03 -3.19
C TYR A 12 13.65 -13.31 -4.48
N PRO A 13 13.10 -14.07 -5.44
CA PRO A 13 13.65 -14.15 -6.80
C PRO A 13 13.70 -12.77 -7.47
N THR A 14 14.64 -12.57 -8.40
CA THR A 14 14.76 -11.31 -9.16
C THR A 14 13.53 -11.02 -10.03
N THR A 15 12.75 -12.05 -10.36
CA THR A 15 11.48 -11.94 -11.08
C THR A 15 10.31 -11.52 -10.21
N HIS A 16 10.46 -11.53 -8.88
CA HIS A 16 9.38 -11.19 -7.95
C HIS A 16 9.09 -9.68 -7.96
N PRO A 17 7.83 -9.24 -7.81
CA PRO A 17 7.48 -7.82 -7.80
C PRO A 17 8.29 -6.97 -6.81
N PHE A 18 8.57 -7.51 -5.61
CA PHE A 18 9.35 -6.80 -4.58
C PHE A 18 10.83 -6.61 -4.95
N ALA A 19 11.35 -7.36 -5.92
CA ALA A 19 12.72 -7.19 -6.41
C ALA A 19 12.87 -6.02 -7.39
N ARG A 20 11.77 -5.36 -7.78
CA ARG A 20 11.73 -4.23 -8.73
C ARG A 20 11.44 -2.88 -8.07
N ILE A 21 11.52 -2.81 -6.74
CA ILE A 21 11.31 -1.57 -5.99
C ILE A 21 12.41 -0.55 -6.35
N GLN A 22 12.04 0.72 -6.49
CA GLN A 22 12.97 1.80 -6.87
C GLN A 22 13.04 2.84 -5.74
N GLY A 23 14.26 3.29 -5.43
CA GLY A 23 14.48 4.35 -4.44
C GLY A 23 13.85 4.03 -3.08
N SER A 24 12.99 4.94 -2.60
CA SER A 24 12.26 4.85 -1.34
C SER A 24 10.78 4.47 -1.52
N ASP A 25 10.45 3.77 -2.61
CA ASP A 25 9.11 3.23 -2.79
C ASP A 25 8.78 2.24 -1.66
N ASN A 26 7.52 2.24 -1.25
CA ASN A 26 6.93 1.14 -0.50
C ASN A 26 6.14 0.25 -1.48
N ILE A 27 6.08 -1.05 -1.18
CA ILE A 27 5.32 -2.02 -1.97
C ILE A 27 4.50 -2.92 -1.05
N ILE A 28 3.22 -3.11 -1.41
CA ILE A 28 2.28 -3.97 -0.69
C ILE A 28 1.64 -4.94 -1.68
N ALA A 29 1.61 -6.22 -1.33
CA ALA A 29 0.91 -7.25 -2.09
C ALA A 29 -0.33 -7.73 -1.33
N PHE A 30 -1.51 -7.45 -1.86
CA PHE A 30 -2.77 -7.94 -1.32
C PHE A 30 -3.13 -9.27 -1.97
N ARG A 31 -3.18 -10.33 -1.16
CA ARG A 31 -3.71 -11.63 -1.56
C ARG A 31 -5.07 -11.82 -0.89
N THR A 32 -6.09 -12.07 -1.71
CA THR A 32 -7.46 -12.31 -1.26
C THR A 32 -8.04 -13.45 -2.08
N THR A 33 -9.20 -14.00 -1.71
CA THR A 33 -9.87 -15.05 -2.49
C THR A 33 -10.09 -14.64 -3.96
N ARG A 34 -10.33 -13.34 -4.23
CA ARG A 34 -10.53 -12.82 -5.59
C ARG A 34 -9.22 -12.55 -6.34
N TYR A 35 -8.12 -12.35 -5.61
CA TYR A 35 -6.78 -12.05 -6.14
C TYR A 35 -5.77 -13.10 -5.68
N ASP A 36 -6.13 -14.39 -5.82
CA ASP A 36 -5.29 -15.49 -5.36
C ASP A 36 -4.26 -15.92 -6.43
N ALA A 37 -4.67 -16.01 -7.69
CA ALA A 37 -3.74 -16.33 -8.78
C ALA A 37 -2.73 -15.20 -9.04
N GLN A 38 -3.21 -13.95 -8.98
CA GLN A 38 -2.41 -12.76 -9.22
C GLN A 38 -2.69 -11.73 -8.11
N PRO A 39 -1.79 -11.60 -7.11
CA PRO A 39 -1.95 -10.61 -6.05
C PRO A 39 -2.03 -9.18 -6.60
N LEU A 40 -2.85 -8.35 -5.97
CA LEU A 40 -2.89 -6.92 -6.27
C LEU A 40 -1.66 -6.26 -5.66
N ILE A 41 -0.83 -5.65 -6.51
CA ILE A 41 0.38 -4.94 -6.10
C ILE A 41 0.09 -3.44 -6.07
N VAL A 42 0.35 -2.81 -4.93
CA VAL A 42 0.36 -1.35 -4.78
C VAL A 42 1.79 -0.92 -4.50
N GLN A 43 2.35 -0.07 -5.36
CA GLN A 43 3.70 0.46 -5.26
C GLN A 43 3.68 1.97 -5.51
N GLY A 44 4.52 2.69 -4.77
CA GLY A 44 4.81 4.11 -5.00
C GLY A 44 5.62 4.70 -3.86
N PRO A 45 5.87 6.01 -3.88
CA PRO A 45 6.68 6.68 -2.86
C PRO A 45 6.13 6.42 -1.46
N GLY A 46 6.96 5.81 -0.60
CA GLY A 46 6.57 5.42 0.76
C GLY A 46 6.71 6.53 1.80
N ALA A 47 7.48 7.57 1.47
CA ALA A 47 7.80 8.69 2.32
C ALA A 47 8.13 9.92 1.47
N GLY A 48 8.03 11.10 2.08
CA GLY A 48 8.24 12.39 1.44
C GLY A 48 7.20 13.40 1.91
N PRO A 49 7.58 14.68 2.12
CA PRO A 49 6.66 15.69 2.66
C PRO A 49 5.37 15.81 1.84
N GLU A 50 5.48 15.88 0.52
CA GLU A 50 4.35 16.11 -0.39
C GLU A 50 3.41 14.90 -0.46
N VAL A 51 3.97 13.69 -0.56
CA VAL A 51 3.17 12.45 -0.63
C VAL A 51 2.49 12.13 0.69
N THR A 52 3.15 12.44 1.81
CA THR A 52 2.57 12.28 3.15
C THR A 52 1.43 13.28 3.37
N ALA A 53 1.65 14.56 3.02
CA ALA A 53 0.62 15.59 3.10
C ALA A 53 -0.58 15.28 2.20
N GLY A 54 -0.35 14.77 0.99
CA GLY A 54 -1.41 14.32 0.09
C GLY A 54 -2.27 13.19 0.68
N GLY A 55 -1.64 12.24 1.38
CA GLY A 55 -2.35 11.17 2.11
C GLY A 55 -3.26 11.73 3.21
N VAL A 56 -2.73 12.59 4.08
CA VAL A 56 -3.50 13.24 5.15
C VAL A 56 -4.64 14.08 4.57
N PHE A 57 -4.38 14.85 3.51
CA PHE A 57 -5.40 15.68 2.87
C PHE A 57 -6.53 14.84 2.26
N ALA A 58 -6.22 13.70 1.64
CA ALA A 58 -7.23 12.78 1.14
C ALA A 58 -8.14 12.26 2.27
N ASP A 59 -7.59 12.00 3.46
CA ASP A 59 -8.39 11.60 4.63
C ASP A 59 -9.29 12.73 5.14
N LEU A 60 -8.82 13.98 5.11
CA LEU A 60 -9.68 15.15 5.42
C LEU A 60 -10.86 15.26 4.44
N LEU A 61 -10.63 15.06 3.14
CA LEU A 61 -11.69 15.08 2.13
C LEU A 61 -12.71 13.96 2.35
N ARG A 62 -12.24 12.75 2.68
CA ARG A 62 -13.11 11.62 3.04
C ARG A 62 -13.95 11.96 4.26
N LEU A 63 -13.33 12.50 5.32
CA LEU A 63 -14.01 12.88 6.55
C LEU A 63 -15.08 13.96 6.31
N ALA A 64 -14.77 15.00 5.54
CA ALA A 64 -15.74 16.02 5.15
C ALA A 64 -16.94 15.44 4.38
N SER A 65 -16.67 14.51 3.46
CA SER A 65 -17.71 13.81 2.70
C SER A 65 -18.62 12.96 3.60
N TYR A 66 -18.04 12.27 4.60
CA TYR A 66 -18.82 11.46 5.56
C TYR A 66 -19.65 12.30 6.53
N LEU A 67 -19.19 13.50 6.89
CA LEU A 67 -19.83 14.36 7.90
C LEU A 67 -20.82 15.38 7.32
N GLY A 68 -21.14 15.31 6.04
CA GLY A 68 -22.22 16.09 5.44
C GLY A 68 -21.80 17.32 4.66
N ALA A 69 -20.58 17.36 4.12
CA ALA A 69 -20.32 18.25 2.99
C ALA A 69 -21.28 17.87 1.84
N PRO A 70 -22.06 18.81 1.28
CA PRO A 70 -22.89 18.53 0.12
C PRO A 70 -21.97 18.08 -1.03
N ALA A 71 -22.34 16.98 -1.68
CA ALA A 71 -21.66 16.48 -2.87
C ALA A 71 -21.68 17.53 -4.00
#